data_AF-A0A7J9Q4Q0-F1
#
_entry.id   AF-A0A7J9Q4Q0-F1
#
_cell.length_a   1.000
_cell.length_b   1.000
_cell.length_c   1.000
_cell.angle_alpha   90.00
_cell.angle_beta   90.00
_cell.angle_gamma   90.00
#
_symmetry.space_group_name_H-M   'P 1'
#
loop_
_entity.id
_entity.type
_entity.pdbx_description
1 polymer ?
#
loop_
_entity_poly.entity_id
_entity_poly.type
_entity_poly.pdbx_seq_one_letter_code
_entity_poly.pdbx_strand_id
1 'polypeptide(L)'
;MHMGIKMSYKNDALQDKINPFIQRIKQAKERELYFYLQSIEGPSGPRVIVDGKEKINLSSYNYPSIVSHPKIIEAAIKAIKDYGAGTAGVRLLAGTSPIHKELEAKIAEFKGADDAVTYSSGYVTNMTLVSTLCGRRELVIMDKLDHASIIDGCMLSGANHKIYLHNDMESLEKILADSKKKYEGKFKLIVVDAVYSMDGDIANLPEISRLAKKYSAYLMVDEAHSIGHIGETGHGIEEYFGIKNAVDI
;
A
#
# COMPACT_ATOMS: atom_id res chain seq x y z
N MET A 1 15.80 -25.82 40.52
CA MET A 1 14.41 -26.29 40.33
C MET A 1 13.57 -25.12 39.84
N HIS A 2 13.46 -24.91 38.53
CA HIS A 2 12.48 -24.00 37.94
C HIS A 2 11.30 -24.85 37.51
N MET A 3 10.26 -24.85 38.34
CA MET A 3 9.03 -25.59 38.13
C MET A 3 8.21 -24.80 37.10
N GLY A 4 8.47 -25.09 35.82
CA GLY A 4 7.69 -24.54 34.72
C GLY A 4 6.24 -25.00 34.85
N ILE A 5 5.35 -24.05 35.14
CA ILE A 5 3.91 -24.28 35.08
C ILE A 5 3.56 -24.49 33.60
N LYS A 6 3.58 -25.75 33.14
CA LYS A 6 2.87 -26.14 31.92
C LYS A 6 1.39 -26.06 32.26
N MET A 7 0.76 -24.92 31.94
CA MET A 7 -0.69 -24.86 31.87
C MET A 7 -1.13 -25.79 30.73
N SER A 8 -1.50 -27.02 31.09
CA SER A 8 -2.12 -27.99 30.21
C SER A 8 -3.57 -27.56 30.00
N TYR A 9 -3.82 -26.79 28.93
CA TYR A 9 -5.17 -26.56 28.46
C TYR A 9 -5.73 -27.89 27.97
N LYS A 10 -6.79 -28.40 28.61
CA LYS A 10 -7.44 -29.69 28.28
C LYS A 10 -8.10 -29.73 26.88
N ASN A 11 -8.12 -28.60 26.17
CA ASN A 11 -8.37 -28.45 24.74
C ASN A 11 -7.60 -27.19 24.34
N ASP A 12 -6.56 -27.34 23.53
CA ASP A 12 -5.77 -26.19 23.10
C ASP A 12 -6.45 -25.53 21.90
N ALA A 13 -7.45 -24.68 22.18
CA ALA A 13 -8.22 -23.95 21.18
C ALA A 13 -7.32 -23.10 20.25
N LEU A 14 -6.12 -22.72 20.71
CA LEU A 14 -5.12 -22.07 19.86
C LEU A 14 -4.55 -23.07 18.85
N GLN A 15 -4.21 -24.29 19.28
CA GLN A 15 -3.78 -25.35 18.35
C GLN A 15 -4.90 -25.73 17.37
N ASP A 16 -6.16 -25.76 17.80
CA ASP A 16 -7.29 -26.00 16.89
C ASP A 16 -7.37 -24.96 15.77
N LYS A 17 -6.95 -23.71 16.03
CA LYS A 17 -6.84 -22.66 15.01
C LYS A 17 -5.58 -22.80 14.14
N ILE A 18 -4.46 -23.26 14.70
CA ILE A 18 -3.17 -23.38 14.00
C ILE A 18 -3.11 -24.63 13.10
N ASN A 19 -3.61 -25.77 13.60
CA ASN A 19 -3.49 -27.08 12.97
C ASN A 19 -3.97 -27.11 11.51
N PRO A 20 -5.11 -26.49 11.13
CA PRO A 20 -5.54 -26.44 9.72
C PRO A 20 -4.52 -25.76 8.79
N PHE A 21 -3.85 -24.70 9.24
CA PHE A 21 -2.82 -24.02 8.45
C PHE A 21 -1.57 -24.89 8.29
N ILE A 22 -1.12 -25.52 9.38
CA ILE A 22 0.01 -26.47 9.33
C ILE A 22 -0.29 -27.60 8.35
N GLN A 23 -1.49 -28.17 8.42
CA GLN A 23 -1.90 -29.26 7.55
C GLN A 23 -1.92 -28.82 6.07
N ARG A 24 -2.44 -27.63 5.77
CA ARG A 24 -2.42 -27.06 4.41
C ARG A 24 -1.00 -26.86 3.89
N ILE A 25 -0.10 -26.31 4.71
CA ILE A 25 1.32 -26.13 4.35
C ILE A 25 2.00 -27.47 4.10
N LYS A 26 1.74 -28.47 4.97
CA LYS A 26 2.30 -29.81 4.82
C LYS A 26 1.86 -30.44 3.51
N GLN A 27 0.57 -30.40 3.19
CA GLN A 27 0.03 -30.91 1.93
C GLN A 27 0.59 -30.17 0.71
N ALA A 28 0.78 -28.85 0.78
CA ALA A 28 1.40 -28.09 -0.30
C ALA A 28 2.86 -28.52 -0.51
N LYS A 29 3.64 -28.75 0.55
CA LYS A 29 5.02 -29.24 0.48
C LYS A 29 5.11 -30.66 -0.08
N GLU A 30 4.26 -31.57 0.40
CA GLU A 30 4.19 -32.96 -0.08
C GLU A 30 3.85 -33.05 -1.57
N ARG A 31 3.15 -32.04 -2.12
CA ARG A 31 2.81 -31.94 -3.55
C ARG A 31 3.77 -31.06 -4.36
N GLU A 32 4.84 -30.57 -3.75
CA GLU A 32 5.79 -29.63 -4.39
C GLU A 32 5.14 -28.31 -4.87
N LEU A 33 4.07 -27.88 -4.21
CA LEU A 33 3.32 -26.65 -4.50
C LEU A 33 3.57 -25.53 -3.47
N TYR A 34 4.62 -25.64 -2.66
CA TYR A 34 4.98 -24.61 -1.67
C TYR A 34 6.05 -23.67 -2.20
N PHE A 35 5.62 -22.53 -2.76
CA PHE A 35 6.48 -21.52 -3.37
C PHE A 35 6.68 -20.27 -2.49
N TYR A 36 6.24 -20.31 -1.24
CA TYR A 36 6.39 -19.18 -0.31
C TYR A 36 7.75 -19.19 0.38
N LEU A 37 8.20 -18.01 0.81
CA LEU A 37 9.42 -17.82 1.62
C LEU A 37 10.69 -18.42 0.99
N GLN A 38 10.80 -18.33 -0.34
CA GLN A 38 12.03 -18.71 -1.04
C GLN A 38 13.16 -17.79 -0.59
N SER A 39 14.28 -18.37 -0.15
CA SER A 39 15.42 -17.59 0.32
C SER A 39 16.24 -17.09 -0.87
N ILE A 40 16.26 -15.76 -1.05
CA ILE A 40 17.14 -15.11 -2.02
C ILE A 40 18.49 -14.86 -1.34
N GLU A 41 19.56 -15.34 -1.96
CA GLU A 41 20.93 -15.16 -1.50
C GLU A 41 21.57 -13.94 -2.21
N GLY A 42 22.22 -13.08 -1.42
CA GLY A 42 22.91 -11.90 -1.94
C GLY A 42 21.99 -10.71 -2.28
N PRO A 43 22.47 -9.73 -3.07
CA PRO A 43 21.69 -8.56 -3.43
C PRO A 43 20.53 -8.93 -4.36
N SER A 44 19.40 -8.25 -4.20
CA SER A 44 18.26 -8.40 -5.10
C SER A 44 18.55 -7.74 -6.45
N GLY A 45 18.04 -8.33 -7.53
CA GLY A 45 18.20 -7.82 -8.89
C GLY A 45 17.50 -8.70 -9.92
N PRO A 46 17.73 -8.44 -11.22
CA PRO A 46 17.15 -9.22 -12.33
C PRO A 46 17.58 -10.69 -12.33
N ARG A 47 18.74 -11.00 -11.73
CA ARG A 47 19.23 -12.35 -11.46
C ARG A 47 19.44 -12.51 -9.97
N VAL A 48 18.99 -13.64 -9.43
CA VAL A 48 19.08 -13.97 -8.01
C VAL A 48 19.56 -15.39 -7.83
N ILE A 49 20.15 -15.68 -6.67
CA ILE A 49 20.51 -17.04 -6.28
C ILE A 49 19.43 -17.55 -5.32
N VAL A 50 18.87 -18.72 -5.61
CA VAL A 50 17.91 -19.42 -4.75
C VAL A 50 18.31 -20.88 -4.68
N ASP A 51 18.57 -21.38 -3.47
CA ASP A 51 19.10 -22.72 -3.20
C ASP A 51 20.40 -23.00 -3.98
N GLY A 52 21.32 -22.04 -3.96
CA GLY A 52 22.62 -22.11 -4.66
C GLY A 52 22.52 -22.11 -6.20
N LYS A 53 21.34 -21.87 -6.78
CA LYS A 53 21.14 -21.81 -8.25
C LYS A 53 20.77 -20.41 -8.70
N GLU A 54 21.43 -19.94 -9.75
CA GLU A 54 21.04 -18.70 -10.42
C GLU A 54 19.67 -18.84 -11.10
N LYS A 55 18.79 -17.87 -10.89
CA LYS A 55 17.45 -17.76 -11.47
C LYS A 55 17.21 -16.34 -11.97
N ILE A 56 16.33 -16.21 -12.97
CA ILE A 56 15.80 -14.91 -13.39
C ILE A 56 14.71 -14.49 -12.41
N ASN A 57 14.78 -13.27 -11.90
CA ASN A 57 13.80 -12.74 -10.96
C ASN A 57 12.69 -11.99 -11.70
N LEU A 58 11.55 -12.65 -11.86
CA LEU A 58 10.31 -12.07 -12.42
C LEU A 58 9.25 -11.84 -11.34
N SER A 59 9.65 -11.80 -10.06
CA SER A 59 8.75 -11.74 -8.91
C SER A 59 9.06 -10.55 -7.98
N SER A 60 9.64 -9.48 -8.53
CA SER A 60 10.06 -8.30 -7.77
C SER A 60 9.36 -7.04 -8.26
N TYR A 61 9.13 -6.10 -7.35
CA TYR A 61 8.61 -4.75 -7.64
C TYR A 61 9.71 -3.70 -7.85
N ASN A 62 10.96 -4.14 -8.10
CA ASN A 62 12.08 -3.25 -8.35
C ASN A 62 12.07 -2.72 -9.81
N TYR A 63 10.97 -2.11 -10.24
CA TYR A 63 10.74 -1.69 -11.63
C TYR A 63 11.85 -0.77 -12.17
N PRO A 64 12.24 0.33 -11.49
CA PRO A 64 13.32 1.19 -11.95
C PRO A 64 14.72 0.64 -11.61
N SER A 65 14.82 -0.57 -11.07
CA SER A 65 16.10 -1.22 -10.70
C SER A 65 16.97 -0.41 -9.71
N ILE A 66 16.36 0.36 -8.81
CA ILE A 66 17.09 1.30 -7.93
C ILE A 66 17.69 0.66 -6.68
N VAL A 67 17.16 -0.48 -6.21
CA VAL A 67 17.56 -1.11 -4.93
C VAL A 67 19.06 -1.41 -4.87
N SER A 68 19.68 -1.76 -6.00
CA SER A 68 21.10 -2.11 -6.10
C SER A 68 21.93 -1.03 -6.80
N HIS A 69 21.36 0.17 -7.00
CA HIS A 69 22.06 1.27 -7.68
C HIS A 69 23.16 1.85 -6.76
N PRO A 70 24.41 2.03 -7.24
CA PRO A 70 25.54 2.47 -6.39
C PRO A 70 25.26 3.75 -5.59
N LYS A 71 24.65 4.76 -6.23
CA LYS A 71 24.28 6.02 -5.56
C LYS A 71 23.31 5.82 -4.39
N ILE A 72 22.39 4.86 -4.47
CA ILE A 72 21.42 4.56 -3.40
C ILE A 72 22.14 3.89 -2.23
N ILE A 73 23.00 2.92 -2.52
CA ILE A 73 23.81 2.22 -1.51
C ILE A 73 24.73 3.21 -0.77
N GLU A 74 25.45 4.05 -1.52
CA GLU A 74 26.35 5.05 -0.94
C GLU A 74 25.60 6.07 -0.07
N ALA A 75 24.43 6.55 -0.52
CA ALA A 75 23.58 7.45 0.25
C ALA A 75 23.08 6.80 1.55
N ALA A 76 22.67 5.53 1.50
CA ALA A 76 22.24 4.79 2.68
C ALA A 76 23.39 4.61 3.69
N ILE A 77 24.59 4.22 3.23
CA ILE A 77 25.78 4.10 4.09
C ILE A 77 26.12 5.44 4.74
N LYS A 78 26.05 6.54 3.97
CA LYS A 78 26.29 7.89 4.50
C LYS A 78 25.26 8.26 5.56
N ALA A 79 23.97 8.03 5.30
CA ALA A 79 22.92 8.33 6.27
C ALA A 79 23.09 7.55 7.58
N ILE A 80 23.50 6.27 7.52
CA ILE A 80 23.80 5.46 8.71
C ILE A 80 24.96 6.06 9.51
N LYS A 81 26.02 6.54 8.84
CA LYS A 81 27.16 7.18 9.52
C LYS A 81 26.77 8.51 10.17
N ASP A 82 25.92 9.30 9.52
CA ASP A 82 25.57 10.66 9.98
C ASP A 82 24.46 10.66 11.04
N TYR A 83 23.48 9.76 10.93
CA TYR A 83 22.26 9.75 11.76
C TYR A 83 22.10 8.50 12.64
N GLY A 84 22.97 7.50 12.47
CA GLY A 84 22.87 6.21 13.17
C GLY A 84 21.87 5.25 12.51
N ALA A 85 21.65 4.10 13.16
CA ALA A 85 20.82 3.02 12.62
C ALA A 85 19.30 3.25 12.76
N GLY A 86 18.88 4.29 13.51
CA GLY A 86 17.48 4.58 13.74
C GLY A 86 17.30 5.76 14.68
N THR A 87 16.08 6.29 14.76
CA THR A 87 15.76 7.51 15.50
C THR A 87 15.40 7.28 16.96
N ALA A 88 15.14 6.02 17.36
CA ALA A 88 14.68 5.63 18.70
C ALA A 88 13.44 6.40 19.21
N GLY A 89 12.62 6.95 18.31
CA GLY A 89 11.44 7.74 18.68
C GLY A 89 10.42 7.86 17.55
N VAL A 90 9.19 8.20 17.90
CA VAL A 90 8.11 8.47 16.94
C VAL A 90 8.25 9.86 16.32
N ARG A 91 7.76 10.03 15.09
CA ARG A 91 7.81 11.30 14.34
C ARG A 91 7.22 12.49 15.11
N LEU A 92 6.16 12.25 15.89
CA LEU A 92 5.48 13.24 16.71
C LEU A 92 6.33 13.78 17.88
N LEU A 93 7.32 13.02 18.34
CA LEU A 93 8.18 13.36 19.46
C LEU A 93 9.64 13.53 18.97
N ALA A 94 10.59 12.81 19.56
CA ALA A 94 12.01 12.92 19.25
C ALA A 94 12.45 12.05 18.04
N GLY A 95 11.53 11.65 17.16
CA GLY A 95 11.82 10.73 16.06
C GLY A 95 12.06 11.37 14.69
N THR A 96 11.96 12.70 14.57
CA THR A 96 12.14 13.39 13.29
C THR A 96 13.56 13.92 13.13
N SER A 97 14.26 13.48 12.08
CA SER A 97 15.58 13.99 11.69
C SER A 97 15.50 14.87 10.43
N PRO A 98 16.53 15.69 10.10
CA PRO A 98 16.53 16.54 8.91
C PRO A 98 16.23 15.80 7.60
N ILE A 99 16.74 14.57 7.44
CA ILE A 99 16.50 13.76 6.23
C ILE A 99 15.04 13.35 6.04
N HIS A 100 14.23 13.27 7.11
CA HIS A 100 12.79 13.04 6.96
C HIS A 100 12.09 14.24 6.32
N LYS A 101 12.43 15.45 6.77
CA LYS A 101 11.88 16.70 6.23
C LYS A 101 12.34 16.92 4.79
N GLU A 102 13.59 16.60 4.48
CA GLU A 102 14.10 16.66 3.11
C GLU A 102 13.38 15.67 2.19
N LEU A 103 13.16 14.44 2.65
CA LEU A 103 12.39 13.44 1.91
C LEU A 103 10.97 13.91 1.63
N GLU A 104 10.27 14.43 2.65
CA GLU A 104 8.91 14.96 2.52
C GLU A 104 8.85 16.12 1.53
N ALA A 105 9.77 17.09 1.63
CA ALA A 105 9.86 18.19 0.67
C ALA A 105 10.11 17.70 -0.77
N LYS A 106 10.99 16.70 -0.96
CA LYS A 106 11.27 16.11 -2.28
C LYS A 106 10.08 15.34 -2.84
N ILE A 107 9.30 14.65 -2.00
CA ILE A 107 8.08 13.96 -2.42
C ILE A 107 7.03 14.99 -2.85
N ALA A 108 6.84 16.05 -2.06
CA ALA A 108 5.92 17.14 -2.40
C ALA A 108 6.31 17.82 -3.72
N GLU A 109 7.59 18.16 -3.90
CA GLU A 109 8.13 18.71 -5.15
C GLU A 109 7.91 17.74 -6.33
N PHE A 110 8.24 16.46 -6.16
CA PHE A 110 8.09 15.45 -7.20
C PHE A 110 6.63 15.26 -7.60
N LYS A 111 5.69 15.25 -6.67
CA LYS A 111 4.25 15.10 -6.98
C LYS A 111 3.55 16.41 -7.31
N GLY A 112 4.23 17.56 -7.17
CA GLY A 112 3.60 18.88 -7.33
C GLY A 112 2.55 19.17 -6.26
N ALA A 113 2.69 18.60 -5.06
CA ALA A 113 1.80 18.82 -3.92
C ALA A 113 2.34 19.92 -2.99
N ASP A 114 1.45 20.48 -2.16
CA ASP A 114 1.82 21.53 -1.19
C ASP A 114 2.74 21.01 -0.07
N ASP A 115 2.54 19.77 0.36
CA ASP A 115 3.33 19.11 1.42
C ASP A 115 3.25 17.57 1.26
N ALA A 116 4.08 16.84 2.00
CA ALA A 116 4.02 15.38 2.08
C ALA A 116 4.28 14.87 3.50
N VAL A 117 3.70 13.72 3.82
CA VAL A 117 3.96 13.01 5.07
C VAL A 117 4.43 11.60 4.80
N THR A 118 5.45 11.15 5.54
CA THR A 118 6.03 9.82 5.36
C THR A 118 5.67 8.86 6.50
N TYR A 119 5.36 7.62 6.12
CA TYR A 119 5.12 6.49 7.02
C TYR A 119 6.15 5.38 6.78
N SER A 120 6.21 4.42 7.70
CA SER A 120 7.18 3.32 7.64
C SER A 120 6.90 2.30 6.53
N SER A 121 5.68 2.24 5.99
CA SER A 121 5.32 1.40 4.85
C SER A 121 4.08 1.94 4.14
N GLY A 122 3.89 1.59 2.86
CA GLY A 122 2.69 1.94 2.09
C GLY A 122 1.40 1.38 2.69
N TYR A 123 1.47 0.19 3.30
CA TYR A 123 0.34 -0.37 4.06
C TYR A 123 -0.10 0.58 5.19
N VAL A 124 0.86 1.08 5.98
CA VAL A 124 0.56 2.03 7.08
C VAL A 124 0.08 3.36 6.53
N THR A 125 0.61 3.84 5.40
CA THR A 125 0.12 5.05 4.74
C THR A 125 -1.38 4.98 4.47
N ASN A 126 -1.86 3.96 3.74
CA ASN A 126 -3.28 3.82 3.41
C ASN A 126 -4.15 3.66 4.65
N MET A 127 -3.72 2.77 5.56
CA MET A 127 -4.46 2.51 6.79
C MET A 127 -4.61 3.78 7.62
N THR A 128 -3.51 4.53 7.84
CA THR A 128 -3.53 5.77 8.63
C THR A 128 -4.31 6.88 7.94
N LEU A 129 -4.15 7.07 6.64
CA LEU A 129 -4.89 8.09 5.88
C LEU A 129 -6.40 7.88 6.04
N VAL A 130 -6.90 6.69 5.72
CA VAL A 130 -8.33 6.39 5.78
C VAL A 130 -8.84 6.47 7.22
N SER A 131 -8.09 5.92 8.19
CA SER A 131 -8.48 5.95 9.61
C SER A 131 -8.42 7.31 10.28
N THR A 132 -7.68 8.26 9.71
CA THR A 132 -7.58 9.63 10.24
C THR A 132 -8.61 10.55 9.60
N LEU A 133 -8.81 10.45 8.28
CA LEU A 133 -9.68 11.37 7.54
C LEU A 133 -11.15 10.95 7.56
N CYS A 134 -11.43 9.65 7.69
CA CYS A 134 -12.79 9.11 7.64
C CYS A 134 -13.26 8.65 9.03
N GLY A 135 -14.58 8.65 9.23
CA GLY A 135 -15.22 8.12 10.43
C GLY A 135 -16.62 7.62 10.14
N ARG A 136 -17.38 7.32 11.21
CA ARG A 136 -18.71 6.68 11.14
C ARG A 136 -19.76 7.45 10.33
N ARG A 137 -19.54 8.74 10.04
CA ARG A 137 -20.50 9.60 9.34
C ARG A 137 -20.18 9.74 7.86
N GLU A 138 -18.96 9.39 7.47
CA GLU A 138 -18.39 9.51 6.15
C GLU A 138 -18.57 8.21 5.35
N LEU A 139 -18.23 8.29 4.06
CA LEU A 139 -18.29 7.18 3.12
C LEU A 139 -16.96 7.03 2.38
N VAL A 140 -16.41 5.82 2.41
CA VAL A 140 -15.29 5.40 1.55
C VAL A 140 -15.83 4.51 0.43
N ILE A 141 -15.42 4.75 -0.80
CA ILE A 141 -15.79 3.97 -1.97
C ILE A 141 -14.50 3.45 -2.59
N MET A 142 -14.36 2.15 -2.76
CA MET A 142 -13.13 1.52 -3.20
C MET A 142 -13.40 0.54 -4.34
N ASP A 143 -12.41 0.35 -5.21
CA ASP A 143 -12.46 -0.69 -6.22
C ASP A 143 -12.43 -2.06 -5.54
N LYS A 144 -13.00 -3.08 -6.20
CA LYS A 144 -12.99 -4.45 -5.69
C LYS A 144 -11.59 -5.05 -5.54
N LEU A 145 -10.63 -4.60 -6.36
CA LEU A 145 -9.26 -5.10 -6.37
C LEU A 145 -8.26 -4.18 -5.67
N ASP A 146 -8.73 -3.11 -5.02
CA ASP A 146 -7.86 -2.23 -4.22
C ASP A 146 -7.13 -3.01 -3.12
N HIS A 147 -5.95 -2.52 -2.77
CA HIS A 147 -5.09 -3.16 -1.79
C HIS A 147 -5.73 -3.26 -0.40
N ALA A 148 -5.51 -4.38 0.29
CA ALA A 148 -6.15 -4.70 1.57
C ALA A 148 -5.93 -3.67 2.69
N SER A 149 -4.84 -2.89 2.64
CA SER A 149 -4.55 -1.82 3.61
C SER A 149 -5.65 -0.76 3.68
N ILE A 150 -6.36 -0.52 2.58
CA ILE A 150 -7.46 0.45 2.51
C ILE A 150 -8.69 -0.07 3.27
N ILE A 151 -8.98 -1.37 3.14
CA ILE A 151 -10.05 -2.05 3.88
C ILE A 151 -9.77 -2.00 5.38
N ASP A 152 -8.54 -2.32 5.79
CA ASP A 152 -8.14 -2.28 7.20
C ASP A 152 -8.23 -0.86 7.77
N GLY A 153 -7.87 0.16 6.97
CA GLY A 153 -8.11 1.58 7.31
C GLY A 153 -9.60 1.88 7.52
N CYS A 154 -10.48 1.39 6.65
CA CYS A 154 -11.93 1.54 6.82
C CYS A 154 -12.43 0.86 8.10
N MET A 155 -11.97 -0.36 8.39
CA MET A 155 -12.34 -1.08 9.61
C MET A 155 -11.90 -0.33 10.87
N LEU A 156 -10.67 0.21 10.88
CA LEU A 156 -10.14 0.99 12.00
C LEU A 156 -10.88 2.31 12.20
N SER A 157 -11.23 3.00 11.11
CA SER A 157 -12.00 4.26 11.13
C SER A 157 -13.45 4.10 11.63
N GLY A 158 -14.02 2.91 11.44
CA GLY A 158 -15.46 2.67 11.56
C GLY A 158 -16.30 3.36 10.49
N ALA A 159 -15.69 3.85 9.41
CA ALA A 159 -16.38 4.48 8.30
C ALA A 159 -17.25 3.49 7.54
N ASN A 160 -18.35 4.01 7.00
CA ASN A 160 -19.12 3.24 6.04
C ASN A 160 -18.24 3.09 4.80
N HIS A 161 -18.10 1.87 4.29
CA HIS A 161 -17.41 1.64 3.03
C HIS A 161 -18.31 0.88 2.06
N LYS A 162 -18.08 1.14 0.77
CA LYS A 162 -18.77 0.50 -0.35
C LYS A 162 -17.74 0.09 -1.39
N ILE A 163 -17.96 -1.06 -2.01
CA ILE A 163 -17.08 -1.62 -3.03
C ILE A 163 -17.84 -1.58 -4.35
N TYR A 164 -17.26 -0.98 -5.40
CA TYR A 164 -17.78 -1.06 -6.76
C TYR A 164 -17.09 -2.19 -7.54
N LEU A 165 -17.69 -2.61 -8.64
CA LEU A 165 -17.07 -3.62 -9.51
C LEU A 165 -15.78 -3.08 -10.12
N HIS A 166 -14.80 -3.95 -10.30
CA HIS A 166 -13.47 -3.56 -10.74
C HIS A 166 -13.48 -2.76 -12.04
N ASN A 167 -12.91 -1.56 -12.00
CA ASN A 167 -12.81 -0.58 -13.10
C ASN A 167 -14.17 -0.25 -13.78
N ASP A 168 -15.29 -0.46 -13.08
CA ASP A 168 -16.65 -0.29 -13.60
C ASP A 168 -17.25 1.04 -13.13
N MET A 169 -17.29 2.00 -14.04
CA MET A 169 -17.76 3.36 -13.76
C MET A 169 -19.28 3.46 -13.57
N GLU A 170 -20.06 2.53 -14.14
CA GLU A 170 -21.50 2.48 -13.91
C GLU A 170 -21.79 2.02 -12.47
N SER A 171 -21.03 1.03 -12.00
CA SER A 171 -21.07 0.54 -10.62
C SER A 171 -20.67 1.63 -9.62
N LEU A 172 -19.57 2.35 -9.89
CA LEU A 172 -19.14 3.49 -9.09
C LEU A 172 -20.19 4.60 -9.05
N GLU A 173 -20.70 5.01 -10.21
CA GLU A 173 -21.70 6.08 -10.32
C GLU A 173 -23.00 5.71 -9.60
N LYS A 174 -23.43 4.44 -9.68
CA LYS A 174 -24.60 3.95 -8.95
C LYS A 174 -24.43 4.10 -7.44
N ILE A 175 -23.28 3.70 -6.88
CA ILE A 175 -23.01 3.85 -5.44
C ILE A 175 -23.02 5.33 -5.04
N LEU A 176 -22.42 6.20 -5.84
CA LEU A 176 -22.41 7.64 -5.61
C LEU A 176 -23.82 8.25 -5.64
N ALA A 177 -24.64 7.86 -6.62
CA ALA A 177 -26.02 8.30 -6.78
C ALA A 177 -26.90 7.86 -5.60
N ASP A 178 -26.85 6.58 -5.24
CA ASP A 178 -27.64 6.00 -4.14
C ASP A 178 -27.23 6.60 -2.78
N SER A 179 -25.96 6.99 -2.64
CA SER A 179 -25.40 7.57 -1.43
C SER A 179 -25.64 9.08 -1.31
N LYS A 180 -26.04 9.76 -2.38
CA LYS A 180 -26.10 11.23 -2.47
C LYS A 180 -26.85 11.87 -1.30
N LYS A 181 -28.08 11.42 -1.03
CA LYS A 181 -28.92 12.00 0.03
C LYS A 181 -28.40 11.71 1.44
N LYS A 182 -27.85 10.50 1.66
CA LYS A 182 -27.38 10.07 3.00
C LYS A 182 -26.11 10.80 3.43
N TYR A 183 -25.26 11.16 2.47
CA TYR A 183 -23.96 11.79 2.68
C TYR A 183 -23.88 13.19 2.05
N GLU A 184 -25.01 13.88 1.91
CA GLU A 184 -25.05 15.27 1.48
C GLU A 184 -24.29 16.16 2.48
N GLY A 185 -23.37 16.99 1.98
CA GLY A 185 -22.50 17.85 2.80
C GLY A 185 -21.46 17.11 3.66
N LYS A 186 -21.30 15.79 3.49
CA LYS A 186 -20.32 14.99 4.24
C LYS A 186 -19.12 14.62 3.38
N PHE A 187 -18.00 14.34 4.04
CA PHE A 187 -16.80 13.84 3.39
C PHE A 187 -17.06 12.46 2.77
N LYS A 188 -16.70 12.33 1.49
CA LYS A 188 -16.77 11.10 0.70
C LYS A 188 -15.42 10.93 0.04
N LEU A 189 -14.83 9.75 0.16
CA LEU A 189 -13.54 9.42 -0.41
C LEU A 189 -13.71 8.28 -1.40
N ILE A 190 -13.31 8.50 -2.63
CA ILE A 190 -13.06 7.44 -3.60
C ILE A 190 -11.58 7.09 -3.46
N VAL A 191 -11.28 5.80 -3.27
CA VAL A 191 -9.91 5.29 -3.25
C VAL A 191 -9.76 4.35 -4.45
N VAL A 192 -8.61 4.38 -5.10
CA VAL A 192 -8.28 3.50 -6.21
C VAL A 192 -6.77 3.24 -6.30
N ASP A 193 -6.36 2.01 -6.57
CA ASP A 193 -4.99 1.71 -6.99
C ASP A 193 -4.76 2.25 -8.44
N ALA A 194 -3.68 2.98 -8.68
CA ALA A 194 -3.34 3.48 -10.02
C ALA A 194 -3.11 2.33 -11.01
N VAL A 195 -2.38 1.31 -10.56
CA VAL A 195 -2.08 0.08 -11.29
C VAL A 195 -2.40 -1.08 -10.36
N TYR A 196 -3.32 -1.95 -10.77
CA TYR A 196 -3.77 -3.05 -9.92
C TYR A 196 -2.73 -4.17 -9.88
N SER A 197 -2.22 -4.47 -8.68
CA SER A 197 -1.06 -5.38 -8.50
C SER A 197 -1.23 -6.79 -9.07
N MET A 198 -2.46 -7.30 -9.15
CA MET A 198 -2.74 -8.67 -9.57
C MET A 198 -2.88 -8.83 -11.09
N ASP A 199 -3.36 -7.79 -11.78
CA ASP A 199 -3.70 -7.85 -13.20
C ASP A 199 -2.84 -6.90 -14.05
N GLY A 200 -2.30 -5.84 -13.45
CA GLY A 200 -1.44 -4.84 -14.09
C GLY A 200 -2.18 -3.84 -14.97
N ASP A 201 -3.51 -3.86 -14.98
CA ASP A 201 -4.32 -2.86 -15.66
C ASP A 201 -4.34 -1.54 -14.87
N ILE A 202 -4.75 -0.47 -15.56
CA ILE A 202 -4.68 0.91 -15.07
C ILE A 202 -6.10 1.40 -14.77
N ALA A 203 -6.28 2.06 -13.62
CA ALA A 203 -7.55 2.67 -13.26
C ALA A 203 -8.01 3.70 -14.29
N ASN A 204 -9.31 3.78 -14.57
CA ASN A 204 -9.90 4.78 -15.45
C ASN A 204 -9.97 6.17 -14.78
N LEU A 205 -8.80 6.76 -14.50
CA LEU A 205 -8.67 8.06 -13.83
C LEU A 205 -9.54 9.17 -14.47
N PRO A 206 -9.65 9.31 -15.81
CA PRO A 206 -10.49 10.35 -16.40
C PRO A 206 -11.96 10.29 -15.92
N GLU A 207 -12.56 9.09 -15.94
CA GLU A 207 -13.96 8.92 -15.53
C GLU A 207 -14.13 8.94 -14.01
N ILE A 208 -13.19 8.36 -13.26
CA ILE A 208 -13.19 8.41 -11.79
C ILE A 208 -13.13 9.88 -11.33
N SER A 209 -12.21 10.68 -11.88
CA SER A 209 -12.08 12.11 -11.57
C SER A 209 -13.35 12.89 -11.93
N ARG A 210 -13.95 12.59 -13.10
CA ARG A 210 -15.22 13.21 -13.52
C ARG A 210 -16.35 12.89 -12.54
N LEU A 211 -16.47 11.64 -12.10
CA LEU A 211 -17.48 11.20 -11.13
C LEU A 211 -17.23 11.78 -9.73
N ALA A 212 -15.98 11.80 -9.28
CA ALA A 212 -15.59 12.43 -8.02
C ALA A 212 -16.07 13.88 -7.96
N LYS A 213 -15.78 14.67 -9.02
CA LYS A 213 -16.23 16.07 -9.16
C LYS A 213 -17.76 16.18 -9.23
N LYS A 214 -18.42 15.37 -10.07
CA LYS A 214 -19.89 15.39 -10.25
C LYS A 214 -20.64 15.16 -8.92
N TYR A 215 -20.11 14.30 -8.06
CA TYR A 215 -20.75 13.92 -6.81
C TYR A 215 -20.12 14.58 -5.57
N SER A 216 -19.18 15.53 -5.75
CA SER A 216 -18.47 16.19 -4.64
C SER A 216 -17.85 15.18 -3.68
N ALA A 217 -17.10 14.22 -4.23
CA ALA A 217 -16.25 13.29 -3.50
C ALA A 217 -14.78 13.64 -3.77
N TYR A 218 -13.93 13.39 -2.78
CA TYR A 218 -12.49 13.46 -2.92
C TYR A 218 -11.96 12.17 -3.53
N LEU A 219 -10.84 12.25 -4.23
CA LEU A 219 -10.17 11.12 -4.87
C LEU A 219 -8.78 10.92 -4.26
N MET A 220 -8.57 9.73 -3.70
CA MET A 220 -7.26 9.21 -3.33
C MET A 220 -6.79 8.19 -4.36
N VAL A 221 -5.53 8.26 -4.77
CA VAL A 221 -4.91 7.25 -5.64
C VAL A 221 -3.68 6.62 -4.98
N ASP A 222 -3.68 5.29 -4.85
CA ASP A 222 -2.48 4.54 -4.45
C ASP A 222 -1.56 4.32 -5.66
N GLU A 223 -0.40 4.96 -5.64
CA GLU A 223 0.58 4.94 -6.72
C GLU A 223 1.76 3.97 -6.50
N ALA A 224 1.58 2.94 -5.66
CA ALA A 224 2.62 1.95 -5.33
C ALA A 224 3.20 1.23 -6.55
N HIS A 225 2.38 0.98 -7.58
CA HIS A 225 2.75 0.28 -8.81
C HIS A 225 2.76 1.20 -10.05
N SER A 226 2.98 2.50 -9.86
CA SER A 226 2.96 3.48 -10.94
C SER A 226 4.11 4.48 -10.89
N ILE A 227 4.41 5.02 -9.71
CA ILE A 227 5.52 5.96 -9.55
C ILE A 227 6.84 5.33 -9.99
N GLY A 228 7.57 6.05 -10.83
CA GLY A 228 8.87 5.66 -11.37
C GLY A 228 8.82 4.81 -12.64
N HIS A 229 7.64 4.44 -13.16
CA HIS A 229 7.58 3.71 -14.45
C HIS A 229 6.33 3.92 -15.32
N ILE A 230 5.26 4.57 -14.84
CA ILE A 230 4.18 5.06 -15.72
C ILE A 230 4.15 6.60 -15.77
N GLY A 231 3.67 7.13 -16.89
CA GLY A 231 3.90 8.52 -17.27
C GLY A 231 5.24 8.69 -17.98
N GLU A 232 5.35 9.70 -18.84
CA GLU A 232 6.54 9.92 -19.67
C GLU A 232 7.83 10.04 -18.84
N THR A 233 7.73 10.64 -17.65
CA THR A 233 8.86 10.83 -16.74
C THR A 233 8.70 10.07 -15.42
N GLY A 234 7.72 9.17 -15.33
CA GLY A 234 7.50 8.33 -14.16
C GLY A 234 6.72 9.01 -13.02
N HIS A 235 5.98 10.09 -13.29
CA HIS A 235 5.25 10.83 -12.25
C HIS A 235 3.91 10.19 -11.88
N GLY A 236 3.56 9.05 -12.48
CA GLY A 236 2.37 8.28 -12.12
C GLY A 236 1.18 8.54 -13.04
N ILE A 237 -0.01 8.18 -12.54
CA ILE A 237 -1.22 8.04 -13.36
C ILE A 237 -1.72 9.37 -13.96
N GLU A 238 -1.54 10.48 -13.26
CA GLU A 238 -1.92 11.81 -13.75
C GLU A 238 -1.11 12.20 -14.99
N GLU A 239 0.21 11.98 -14.96
CA GLU A 239 1.09 12.17 -16.11
C GLU A 239 0.75 11.19 -17.24
N TYR A 240 0.46 9.92 -16.91
CA TYR A 240 0.08 8.90 -17.89
C TYR A 240 -1.15 9.32 -18.72
N PHE A 241 -2.17 9.92 -18.09
CA PHE A 241 -3.35 10.42 -18.80
C PHE A 241 -3.23 11.88 -19.28
N GLY A 242 -2.15 12.59 -18.94
CA GLY A 242 -2.01 14.02 -19.22
C GLY A 242 -3.02 14.90 -18.50
N ILE A 243 -3.51 14.46 -17.33
CA ILE A 243 -4.48 15.17 -16.50
C ILE A 243 -3.76 15.73 -15.28
N LYS A 244 -4.03 16.99 -14.93
CA LYS A 244 -3.46 17.63 -13.74
C LYS A 244 -4.54 17.89 -12.70
N ASN A 245 -4.19 17.77 -11.43
CA ASN A 245 -5.06 18.11 -10.29
C ASN A 245 -6.41 17.35 -10.36
N ALA A 246 -6.35 16.09 -10.78
CA ALA A 246 -7.45 15.15 -10.73
C ALA A 246 -7.53 14.43 -9.38
N VAL A 247 -6.37 14.23 -8.75
CA VAL A 247 -6.21 13.51 -7.48
C VAL A 247 -6.08 14.50 -6.33
N ASP A 248 -6.79 14.25 -5.23
CA ASP A 248 -6.73 15.07 -4.02
C ASP A 248 -5.70 14.52 -3.02
N ILE A 249 -5.45 13.20 -3.02
CA ILE A 249 -4.59 12.49 -2.07
C ILE A 249 -3.77 11.39 -2.74
#